data_AF-A0A6A6P3G6-F1
#
_entry.id   AF-A0A6A6P3G6-F1
#
_cell.length_a   1.000
_cell.length_b   1.000
_cell.length_c   1.000
_cell.angle_alpha   90.00
_cell.angle_beta   90.00
_cell.angle_gamma   90.00
#
_symmetry.space_group_name_H-M   'P 1'
#
loop_
_entity.id
_entity.type
_entity.pdbx_description
1 polymer ?
#
loop_
_entity_poly.entity_id
_entity_poly.type
_entity_poly.pdbx_seq_one_letter_code
_entity_poly.pdbx_strand_id
1 'polypeptide(L)'
;MADHLPNRLEVRSAALETTSRKQLNFEEAEGDYRRTVYLYERCLTTAALYEEFWQRYARWMMAQAGKEEVRIIYQRSSCVYFPILRLSVRHNYALLEETCGRLDVSKVIYEAILAASSGERGDRNTEQR
;
A
#
# COMPACT_ATOMS: atom_id res chain seq x y z
N MET A 1 -15.02 35.76 -5.89
CA MET A 1 -14.20 34.71 -6.55
C MET A 1 -12.94 34.55 -5.73
N ALA A 2 -12.97 33.70 -4.69
CA ALA A 2 -11.78 33.38 -3.91
C ALA A 2 -11.10 32.19 -4.60
N ASP A 3 -9.97 32.46 -5.22
CA ASP A 3 -9.11 31.45 -5.84
C ASP A 3 -8.60 30.56 -4.71
N HIS A 4 -9.05 29.30 -4.67
CA HIS A 4 -8.61 28.32 -3.68
C HIS A 4 -7.20 27.86 -4.06
N LEU A 5 -6.21 28.70 -3.74
CA LEU A 5 -4.80 28.36 -3.91
C LEU A 5 -4.51 27.06 -3.14
N PRO A 6 -4.05 26.00 -3.81
CA PRO A 6 -3.80 24.72 -3.17
C PRO A 6 -2.77 24.88 -2.05
N ASN A 7 -2.98 24.17 -0.95
CA ASN A 7 -2.16 24.33 0.25
C ASN A 7 -0.69 24.03 -0.10
N ARG A 8 0.25 24.80 0.46
CA ARG A 8 1.70 24.62 0.25
C ARG A 8 2.17 23.19 0.59
N LEU A 9 1.44 22.49 1.46
CA LEU A 9 1.65 21.06 1.76
C LEU A 9 1.20 20.14 0.62
N GLU A 10 0.05 20.39 0.00
CA GLU A 10 -0.47 19.64 -1.16
C GLU A 10 0.39 19.84 -2.41
N VAL A 11 0.89 21.06 -2.62
CA VAL A 11 1.80 21.35 -3.74
C VAL A 11 3.14 20.61 -3.56
N ARG A 12 3.64 20.50 -2.32
CA ARG A 12 4.86 19.74 -2.01
C ARG A 12 4.64 18.23 -2.12
N SER A 13 3.49 17.70 -1.70
CA SER A 13 3.19 16.27 -1.85
C SER A 13 3.05 15.88 -3.32
N ALA A 14 2.30 16.66 -4.11
CA ALA A 14 2.13 16.41 -5.54
C ALA A 14 3.44 16.49 -6.34
N ALA A 15 4.32 17.45 -6.00
CA ALA A 15 5.64 17.59 -6.61
C ALA A 15 6.59 16.43 -6.22
N LEU A 16 6.56 16.00 -4.96
CA LEU A 16 7.32 14.85 -4.47
C LEU A 16 6.85 13.55 -5.11
N GLU A 17 5.54 13.35 -5.26
CA GLU A 17 4.98 12.18 -5.94
C GLU A 17 5.40 12.13 -7.40
N THR A 18 5.28 13.23 -8.13
CA THR A 18 5.65 13.30 -9.56
C THR A 18 7.14 13.04 -9.75
N THR A 19 7.98 13.59 -8.87
CA THR A 19 9.43 13.38 -8.90
C THR A 19 9.79 11.94 -8.55
N SER A 20 9.18 11.39 -7.50
CA SER A 20 9.38 10.01 -7.06
C SER A 20 9.02 9.00 -8.15
N ARG A 21 7.90 9.19 -8.86
CA ARG A 21 7.47 8.32 -9.97
C ARG A 21 8.48 8.32 -11.11
N LYS A 22 8.98 9.50 -11.51
CA LYS A 22 9.97 9.63 -12.59
C LYS A 22 11.29 8.93 -12.24
N GLN A 23 11.76 9.10 -11.00
CA GLN A 23 12.97 8.43 -10.54
C GLN A 23 12.77 6.91 -10.47
N LEU A 24 11.65 6.42 -9.92
CA LEU A 24 11.36 4.98 -9.86
C LEU A 24 11.30 4.35 -11.26
N ASN A 25 10.67 5.01 -12.25
CA ASN A 25 10.67 4.52 -13.63
C ASN A 25 12.09 4.35 -14.20
N PHE A 26 12.99 5.29 -13.89
CA PHE A 26 14.37 5.26 -14.37
C PHE A 26 15.18 4.15 -13.69
N GLU A 27 15.13 4.07 -12.36
CA GLU A 27 15.88 3.05 -11.60
C GLU A 27 15.42 1.62 -11.92
N GLU A 28 14.10 1.41 -12.06
CA GLU A 28 13.56 0.11 -12.45
C GLU A 28 14.02 -0.33 -13.84
N ALA A 29 14.28 0.61 -14.74
CA ALA A 29 14.78 0.34 -16.09
C ALA A 29 16.30 0.09 -16.12
N GLU A 30 17.08 0.77 -15.27
CA GLU A 30 18.52 0.59 -15.13
C GLU A 30 18.88 -0.75 -14.43
N GLY A 31 17.97 -1.29 -13.61
CA GLY A 31 18.09 -2.63 -13.05
C GLY A 31 18.97 -2.75 -11.79
N ASP A 32 19.36 -1.64 -11.15
CA ASP A 32 20.05 -1.69 -9.87
C ASP A 32 19.06 -1.96 -8.72
N TYR A 33 19.09 -3.20 -8.22
CA TYR A 33 18.24 -3.65 -7.12
C TYR A 33 18.38 -2.78 -5.86
N ARG A 34 19.61 -2.51 -5.41
CA ARG A 34 19.86 -1.82 -4.13
C ARG A 34 19.42 -0.38 -4.20
N ARG A 35 19.71 0.29 -5.32
CA ARG A 35 19.31 1.68 -5.56
C ARG A 35 17.80 1.81 -5.69
N THR A 36 17.15 0.85 -6.35
CA THR A 36 15.68 0.81 -6.47
C THR A 36 15.01 0.59 -5.11
N VAL A 37 15.49 -0.37 -4.30
CA VAL A 37 15.01 -0.56 -2.92
C VAL A 37 15.18 0.70 -2.08
N TYR A 38 16.35 1.32 -2.11
CA TYR A 38 16.61 2.54 -1.36
C TYR A 38 15.63 3.67 -1.74
N LEU A 39 15.38 3.85 -3.04
CA LEU A 39 14.45 4.85 -3.51
C LEU A 39 13.01 4.55 -3.05
N TYR A 40 12.58 3.29 -3.11
CA TYR A 40 11.29 2.86 -2.59
C TYR A 40 11.14 3.19 -1.10
N GLU A 41 12.10 2.80 -0.26
CA GLU A 41 12.05 3.07 1.19
C GLU A 41 12.03 4.57 1.50
N ARG A 42 12.78 5.38 0.74
CA ARG A 42 12.76 6.85 0.88
C ARG A 42 11.39 7.42 0.52
N CYS A 43 10.79 6.96 -0.57
CA CYS A 43 9.44 7.39 -0.98
C CYS A 43 8.39 6.99 0.06
N LEU A 44 8.48 5.80 0.63
CA LEU A 44 7.55 5.31 1.65
C LEU A 44 7.68 6.05 2.98
N THR A 45 8.82 6.67 3.28
CA THR A 45 8.97 7.54 4.46
C THR A 45 8.12 8.81 4.34
N THR A 46 8.01 9.39 3.14
CA THR A 46 7.28 10.65 2.90
C THR A 46 5.86 10.45 2.38
N ALA A 47 5.60 9.33 1.70
CA ALA A 47 4.36 9.03 0.99
C ALA A 47 3.76 7.69 1.43
N ALA A 48 3.90 7.33 2.70
CA ALA A 48 3.43 6.05 3.23
C ALA A 48 1.92 5.82 3.07
N LEU A 49 1.13 6.90 2.98
CA LEU A 49 -0.33 6.84 2.87
C LEU A 49 -0.84 6.61 1.43
N TYR A 50 0.07 6.54 0.46
CA TYR A 50 -0.25 6.35 -0.95
C TYR A 50 -0.12 4.88 -1.32
N GLU A 51 -1.26 4.21 -1.42
CA GLU A 51 -1.34 2.76 -1.68
C GLU A 51 -0.62 2.33 -2.95
N GLU A 52 -0.66 3.15 -4.00
CA GLU A 52 -0.04 2.85 -5.28
C GLU A 52 1.47 2.61 -5.19
N PHE A 53 2.20 3.30 -4.30
CA PHE A 53 3.64 3.10 -4.13
C PHE A 53 3.93 1.74 -3.49
N TRP A 54 3.12 1.32 -2.51
CA TRP A 54 3.23 0.00 -1.90
C TRP A 54 2.91 -1.12 -2.90
N GLN A 55 1.85 -0.97 -3.68
CA GLN A 55 1.48 -1.97 -4.69
C GLN A 55 2.53 -2.07 -5.81
N ARG A 56 3.08 -0.94 -6.26
CA ARG A 56 4.17 -0.91 -7.25
C ARG A 56 5.42 -1.58 -6.68
N TYR A 57 5.80 -1.25 -5.44
CA TYR A 57 6.97 -1.83 -4.77
C TYR A 57 6.84 -3.34 -4.61
N ALA A 58 5.70 -3.83 -4.13
CA ALA A 58 5.44 -5.26 -3.97
C ALA A 58 5.52 -6.00 -5.31
N ARG A 59 4.94 -5.43 -6.37
CA ARG A 59 4.99 -6.01 -7.73
C ARG A 59 6.41 -6.07 -8.28
N TRP A 60 7.15 -4.97 -8.13
CA TRP A 60 8.55 -4.92 -8.57
C TRP A 60 9.40 -5.93 -7.78
N MET A 61 9.25 -5.99 -6.46
CA MET A 61 9.97 -6.93 -5.59
C MET A 61 9.65 -8.39 -5.92
N MET A 62 8.38 -8.70 -6.22
CA MET A 62 7.95 -10.05 -6.62
C MET A 62 8.68 -10.55 -7.88
N ALA A 63 9.13 -9.64 -8.76
CA ALA A 63 9.89 -9.98 -9.96
C ALA A 63 11.40 -10.23 -9.70
N GLN A 64 11.97 -9.80 -8.56
CA GLN A 64 13.41 -9.88 -8.29
C GLN A 64 13.88 -11.20 -7.62
N ALA A 65 12.93 -12.00 -7.10
CA ALA A 65 13.10 -13.15 -6.19
C ALA A 65 13.05 -12.79 -4.69
N GLY A 66 12.45 -13.69 -3.90
CA GLY A 66 12.25 -13.52 -2.44
C GLY A 66 10.79 -13.24 -2.08
N LYS A 67 10.10 -14.23 -1.50
CA LYS A 67 8.69 -14.07 -1.06
C LYS A 67 8.57 -13.34 0.28
N GLU A 68 9.65 -13.33 1.08
CA GLU A 68 9.66 -12.75 2.42
C GLU A 68 9.65 -11.22 2.36
N GLU A 69 10.39 -10.65 1.42
CA GLU A 69 10.53 -9.23 1.19
C GLU A 69 9.19 -8.64 0.73
N VAL A 70 8.51 -9.34 -0.19
CA VAL A 70 7.16 -8.98 -0.63
C VAL A 70 6.16 -9.05 0.54
N ARG A 71 6.28 -10.07 1.40
CA ARG A 71 5.46 -10.21 2.61
C ARG A 71 5.69 -9.05 3.57
N ILE A 72 6.93 -8.65 3.82
CA ILE A 72 7.27 -7.51 4.69
C ILE A 72 6.63 -6.22 4.15
N ILE A 73 6.66 -6.00 2.83
CA ILE A 73 6.02 -4.84 2.18
C ILE A 73 4.50 -4.85 2.44
N TYR A 74 3.83 -5.99 2.25
CA TYR A 74 2.40 -6.11 2.50
C TYR A 74 2.01 -6.01 3.98
N GLN A 75 2.83 -6.56 4.88
CA GLN A 75 2.62 -6.44 6.32
C GLN A 75 2.77 -5.00 6.79
N ARG A 76 3.81 -4.28 6.35
CA ARG A 76 4.01 -2.87 6.70
C ARG A 76 2.84 -2.02 6.21
N SER A 77 2.50 -2.11 4.93
CA SER A 77 1.38 -1.36 4.37
C SER A 77 0.06 -1.67 5.07
N SER A 78 -0.28 -2.95 5.25
CA SER A 78 -1.55 -3.38 5.83
C SER A 78 -1.64 -3.12 7.34
N CYS A 79 -0.58 -3.39 8.10
CA CYS A 79 -0.67 -3.37 9.57
C CYS A 79 -0.26 -2.04 10.19
N VAL A 80 0.52 -1.21 9.48
CA VAL A 80 1.08 0.04 10.03
C VAL A 80 0.44 1.27 9.39
N TYR A 81 0.24 1.27 8.07
CA TYR A 81 -0.14 2.49 7.35
C TYR A 81 -1.60 2.55 6.92
N PHE A 82 -2.25 1.42 6.69
CA PHE A 82 -3.59 1.40 6.10
C PHE A 82 -4.68 0.83 7.01
N PRO A 83 -5.88 1.44 7.02
CA PRO A 83 -7.03 0.90 7.74
C PRO A 83 -7.43 -0.47 7.18
N ILE A 84 -8.22 -1.22 7.96
CA ILE A 84 -8.67 -2.58 7.58
C ILE A 84 -9.43 -2.61 6.25
N LEU A 85 -10.11 -1.51 5.91
CA LEU A 85 -10.90 -1.36 4.69
C LEU A 85 -10.11 -0.92 3.45
N ARG A 86 -8.79 -0.74 3.55
CA ARG A 86 -7.96 -0.61 2.35
C ARG A 86 -7.81 -2.00 1.72
N LEU A 87 -8.83 -2.40 0.95
CA LEU A 87 -9.01 -3.79 0.56
C LEU A 87 -7.97 -4.26 -0.45
N SER A 88 -7.56 -3.43 -1.41
CA SER A 88 -6.71 -3.87 -2.51
C SER A 88 -5.36 -4.38 -2.02
N VAL A 89 -4.67 -3.64 -1.13
CA VAL A 89 -3.41 -4.09 -0.53
C VAL A 89 -3.55 -5.36 0.32
N ARG A 90 -4.63 -5.49 1.10
CA ARG A 90 -4.85 -6.67 1.96
C ARG A 90 -5.28 -7.90 1.17
N HIS A 91 -6.08 -7.71 0.14
CA HIS A 91 -6.44 -8.78 -0.80
C HIS A 91 -5.19 -9.33 -1.49
N ASN A 92 -4.31 -8.45 -1.98
CA ASN A 92 -3.04 -8.86 -2.57
C ASN A 92 -2.11 -9.54 -1.55
N TYR A 93 -2.12 -9.11 -0.29
CA TYR A 93 -1.38 -9.78 0.77
C TYR A 93 -1.88 -11.20 1.02
N ALA A 94 -3.20 -11.39 1.12
CA ALA A 94 -3.81 -12.70 1.29
C ALA A 94 -3.47 -13.64 0.11
N LEU A 95 -3.53 -13.12 -1.12
CA LEU A 95 -3.14 -13.86 -2.32
C LEU A 95 -1.66 -14.28 -2.30
N LEU A 96 -0.75 -13.40 -1.86
CA LEU A 96 0.65 -13.77 -1.67
C LEU A 96 0.77 -14.95 -0.71
N GLU A 97 0.14 -14.88 0.47
CA GLU A 97 0.22 -15.96 1.46
C GLU A 97 -0.34 -17.27 0.92
N GLU A 98 -1.44 -17.21 0.15
CA GLU A 98 -2.00 -18.37 -0.54
C GLU A 98 -1.02 -18.99 -1.54
N THR A 99 -0.37 -18.18 -2.40
CA THR A 99 0.67 -18.67 -3.34
C THR A 99 1.96 -19.13 -2.64
N CYS A 100 2.12 -18.82 -1.35
CA CYS A 100 3.18 -19.37 -0.50
C CYS A 100 2.77 -20.67 0.21
N GLY A 101 1.52 -21.12 0.08
CA GLY A 101 0.96 -22.26 0.80
C GLY A 101 0.53 -21.96 2.24
N ARG A 102 0.51 -20.68 2.65
CA ARG A 102 0.11 -20.23 4.00
C ARG A 102 -1.38 -19.86 4.01
N LEU A 103 -2.21 -20.86 3.75
CA LEU A 103 -3.66 -20.73 3.63
C LEU A 103 -4.32 -20.27 4.94
N ASP A 104 -3.75 -20.65 6.08
CA ASP A 104 -4.14 -20.20 7.40
C ASP A 104 -4.07 -18.68 7.53
N VAL A 105 -2.95 -18.08 7.10
CA VAL A 105 -2.76 -16.63 7.14
C VAL A 105 -3.68 -15.92 6.15
N SER A 106 -3.79 -16.43 4.92
CA SER A 106 -4.71 -15.89 3.91
C SER A 106 -6.15 -15.83 4.42
N LYS A 107 -6.63 -16.93 5.02
CA LYS A 107 -7.96 -17.02 5.62
C LYS A 107 -8.18 -15.97 6.71
N VAL A 108 -7.24 -15.81 7.63
CA VAL A 108 -7.32 -14.80 8.71
C VAL A 108 -7.43 -13.38 8.14
N ILE A 109 -6.69 -13.07 7.08
CA ILE A 109 -6.76 -11.74 6.43
C ILE A 109 -8.15 -11.51 5.83
N TYR A 110 -8.70 -12.48 5.10
CA TYR A 110 -10.03 -12.38 4.52
C TYR A 110 -11.14 -12.29 5.57
N GLU A 111 -11.04 -13.07 6.65
CA GLU A 111 -11.98 -12.99 7.77
C GLU A 111 -11.97 -11.60 8.43
N ALA A 112 -10.78 -10.99 8.59
CA ALA A 112 -10.67 -9.64 9.13
C ALA A 112 -11.32 -8.59 8.21
N ILE A 113 -11.17 -8.73 6.88
CA ILE A 113 -11.85 -7.88 5.89
C ILE A 113 -13.38 -8.03 5.99
N LEU A 114 -13.87 -9.26 6.09
CA LEU A 114 -15.31 -9.54 6.19
C LEU A 114 -15.91 -9.02 7.50
N ALA A 115 -15.20 -9.19 8.61
CA ALA A 115 -15.63 -8.67 9.92
C ALA A 115 -15.75 -7.13 9.89
N ALA A 116 -14.76 -6.44 9.31
CA ALA A 116 -14.79 -4.99 9.19
C ALA A 116 -15.96 -4.48 8.32
N SER A 117 -16.23 -5.13 7.19
CA SER A 117 -17.35 -4.74 6.31
C SER A 117 -18.73 -5.06 6.92
N SER A 118 -18.79 -6.06 7.79
CA SER A 118 -20.02 -6.43 8.52
C SER A 118 -20.32 -5.45 9.66
N GLY A 119 -19.29 -4.92 10.34
CA GLY A 119 -19.42 -3.93 11.41
C GLY A 119 -20.06 -2.61 10.97
N GLU A 120 -19.70 -2.09 9.79
CA GLU A 120 -20.28 -0.85 9.24
C GLU A 120 -21.78 -0.92 8.90
N ARG A 121 -22.35 -2.13 8.88
CA ARG A 121 -23.77 -2.33 8.63
C ARG A 121 -24.60 -2.28 9.93
N GLY A 122 -23.98 -2.48 11.08
CA GLY A 122 -24.62 -2.41 12.40
C GLY A 122 -24.87 -0.99 12.90
N ASP A 123 -23.91 -0.08 12.70
CA ASP A 123 -23.95 1.26 13.30
C ASP A 123 -24.88 2.26 12.59
N ARG A 124 -25.29 1.99 11.35
CA ARG A 124 -26.22 2.87 10.61
C ARG A 124 -27.69 2.75 11.03
N ASN A 125 -28.06 1.75 11.83
CA ASN A 125 -29.45 1.53 12.27
C ASN A 125 -29.76 2.10 13.67
N THR A 126 -28.78 2.67 14.37
CA THR A 126 -28.93 3.17 15.75
C THR A 126 -29.07 4.69 15.87
N GLU A 127 -28.83 5.47 14.80
CA GLU A 127 -28.96 6.94 14.81
C GLU A 127 -30.26 7.47 14.16
N GLN A 128 -31.24 6.59 13.88
CA GLN A 128 -32.57 6.98 13.38
C GLN A 128 -33.72 6.63 14.33
N ARG A 129 -33.45 6.47 15.64
CA ARG A 129 -34.48 6.23 16.66
C ARG A 129 -34.51 7.32 17.71
#